data_AF-R4M3F5-F1
#
_entry.id   AF-R4M3F5-F1
#
_cell.length_a   1.000
_cell.length_b   1.000
_cell.length_c   1.000
_cell.angle_alpha   90.00
_cell.angle_beta   90.00
_cell.angle_gamma   90.00
#
_symmetry.space_group_name_H-M   'P 1'
#
loop_
_entity.id
_entity.type
_entity.pdbx_description
1 polymer ?
#
loop_
_entity_poly.entity_id
_entity_poly.type
_entity_poly.pdbx_seq_one_letter_code
_entity_poly.pdbx_strand_id
1 'polypeptide(L)'
;MAGDLPPGRWSALLVGAWWPAQPDAPMAGVTYWRKAAQLKRNEANDLRNERSRLAVNQGRTADDLLERYWRGEQRLATIAHQCEIKSDQSEQVADTVNYLRDRLTEIAQSGNQQINQILAGKGPIEAKVAAVNAVIEQSNAMADHVGATAMSNIIDATQRVFDETIGGDAHTWLRDHGVSLDTPPPSRAPHRRRHDFYDGELACRIPIRCCSVCAQSFDDNQRPADSSNTNITIRHCSHGAKFIFNK
;
A
#
# COMPACT_ATOMS: atom_id res chain seq x y z
N MET A 1 -5.09 14.51 -19.56
CA MET A 1 -3.81 14.60 -18.82
C MET A 1 -2.88 13.55 -19.41
N ALA A 2 -1.63 13.89 -19.74
CA ALA A 2 -0.73 13.00 -20.48
C ALA A 2 0.73 13.05 -19.96
N GLY A 3 0.90 13.38 -18.66
CA GLY A 3 2.21 13.73 -18.08
C GLY A 3 2.93 12.63 -17.32
N ASP A 4 2.26 11.54 -16.92
CA ASP A 4 2.86 10.47 -16.10
C ASP A 4 3.06 9.15 -16.86
N LEU A 5 2.49 9.00 -18.06
CA LEU A 5 2.67 7.81 -18.90
C LEU A 5 4.09 7.75 -19.52
N PRO A 6 4.62 6.56 -19.83
CA PRO A 6 5.96 6.41 -20.37
C PRO A 6 6.05 7.03 -21.77
N PRO A 7 7.20 7.61 -22.15
CA PRO A 7 7.33 8.40 -23.37
C PRO A 7 7.07 7.56 -24.62
N GLY A 8 6.18 8.05 -25.48
CA GLY A 8 5.83 7.41 -26.75
C GLY A 8 4.43 7.76 -27.23
N ARG A 9 4.24 7.83 -28.55
CA ARG A 9 2.94 8.15 -29.16
C ARG A 9 1.87 7.09 -28.86
N TRP A 10 2.29 5.84 -28.68
CA TRP A 10 1.41 4.69 -28.56
C TRP A 10 1.26 4.20 -27.11
N SER A 11 2.02 4.74 -26.16
CA SER A 11 2.13 4.23 -24.78
C SER A 11 0.77 4.09 -24.07
N ALA A 12 -0.14 5.04 -24.27
CA ALA A 12 -1.49 4.98 -23.71
C ALA A 12 -2.31 3.78 -24.21
N LEU A 13 -2.08 3.32 -25.45
CA LEU A 13 -2.73 2.13 -26.02
C LEU A 13 -2.01 0.83 -25.65
N LEU A 14 -0.71 0.88 -25.39
CA LEU A 14 0.13 -0.31 -25.14
C LEU A 14 0.13 -0.76 -23.67
N VAL A 15 0.07 0.19 -22.73
CA VAL A 15 0.17 -0.09 -21.28
C VAL A 15 -0.77 0.76 -20.41
N GLY A 16 -1.51 1.70 -21.00
CA GLY A 16 -2.24 2.73 -20.23
C GLY A 16 -3.28 2.19 -19.25
N ALA A 17 -3.88 1.02 -19.53
CA ALA A 17 -4.86 0.39 -18.65
C ALA A 17 -4.24 -0.28 -17.39
N TRP A 18 -2.93 -0.54 -17.40
CA TRP A 18 -2.20 -1.15 -16.27
C TRP A 18 -1.26 -0.17 -15.55
N TRP A 19 -1.19 1.08 -16.01
CA TRP A 19 -0.24 2.07 -15.49
C TRP A 19 -0.63 2.52 -14.06
N PRO A 20 0.15 2.16 -13.02
CA PRO A 20 -0.22 2.45 -11.64
C PRO A 20 0.10 3.90 -11.28
N ALA A 21 -0.59 4.42 -10.26
CA ALA A 21 -0.19 5.67 -9.61
C ALA A 21 1.21 5.55 -8.97
N GLN A 22 1.82 6.71 -8.67
CA GLN A 22 3.10 6.77 -7.93
C GLN A 22 2.95 6.17 -6.52
N PRO A 23 4.00 5.55 -5.95
CA PRO A 23 3.96 4.92 -4.63
C PRO A 23 4.04 5.91 -3.44
N ASP A 24 3.53 7.14 -3.60
CA ASP A 24 3.62 8.19 -2.56
C ASP A 24 2.98 7.76 -1.23
N ALA A 25 1.86 7.05 -1.30
CA ALA A 25 1.13 6.57 -0.14
C ALA A 25 1.85 5.47 0.66
N PRO A 26 2.32 4.34 0.05
CA PRO A 26 3.14 3.38 0.78
C PRO A 26 4.44 4.00 1.29
N MET A 27 5.09 4.91 0.55
CA MET A 27 6.29 5.63 1.03
C MET A 27 6.02 6.52 2.26
N ALA A 28 4.86 7.19 2.31
CA ALA A 28 4.41 7.89 3.51
C ALA A 28 4.17 6.91 4.68
N GLY A 29 3.63 5.72 4.39
CA GLY A 29 3.49 4.60 5.32
C GLY A 29 4.81 4.20 5.96
N VAL A 30 5.85 3.91 5.17
CA VAL A 30 7.22 3.59 5.66
C VAL A 30 7.69 4.61 6.70
N THR A 31 7.62 5.90 6.35
CA THR A 31 8.09 6.99 7.22
C THR A 31 7.28 7.10 8.51
N TYR A 32 5.96 6.91 8.45
CA TYR A 32 5.08 6.94 9.61
C TYR A 32 5.33 5.76 10.55
N TRP A 33 5.32 4.53 10.01
CA TRP A 33 5.44 3.31 10.79
C TRP A 33 6.81 3.14 11.43
N ARG A 34 7.89 3.50 10.71
CA ARG A 34 9.26 3.53 11.26
C ARG A 34 9.41 4.49 12.44
N LYS A 35 8.72 5.64 12.42
CA LYS A 35 8.65 6.58 13.56
C LYS A 35 7.82 6.04 14.72
N ALA A 36 6.67 5.43 14.44
CA ALA A 36 5.81 4.82 15.44
C ALA A 36 6.52 3.67 16.19
N ALA A 37 7.24 2.80 15.45
CA ALA A 37 8.09 1.76 16.02
C ALA A 37 9.12 2.34 16.99
N GLN A 38 9.90 3.34 16.57
CA GLN A 38 10.92 3.94 17.41
C GLN A 38 10.35 4.59 18.68
N LEU A 39 9.20 5.27 18.57
CA LEU A 39 8.50 5.82 19.73
C LEU A 39 8.12 4.71 20.73
N LYS A 40 7.55 3.59 20.25
CA LYS A 40 7.12 2.49 21.11
C LYS A 40 8.29 1.72 21.74
N ARG A 41 9.42 1.59 21.04
CA ARG A 41 10.68 1.08 21.64
C ARG A 41 11.19 2.01 22.75
N ASN A 42 11.13 3.33 22.56
CA ASN A 42 11.55 4.29 23.58
C ASN A 42 10.65 4.18 24.83
N GLU A 43 9.32 4.18 24.66
CA GLU A 43 8.36 3.97 25.76
C GLU A 43 8.60 2.64 26.50
N ALA A 44 8.91 1.55 25.78
CA ALA A 44 9.24 0.25 26.39
C ALA A 44 10.54 0.31 27.22
N ASN A 45 11.56 1.00 26.72
CA ASN A 45 12.81 1.22 27.45
C ASN A 45 12.60 2.08 28.70
N ASP A 46 11.74 3.11 28.64
CA ASP A 46 11.39 3.93 29.81
C ASP A 46 10.68 3.11 30.89
N LEU A 47 9.73 2.24 30.52
CA LEU A 47 9.11 1.30 31.46
C LEU A 47 10.14 0.33 32.07
N ARG A 48 11.09 -0.17 31.28
CA ARG A 48 12.17 -1.05 31.75
C ARG A 48 13.12 -0.33 32.73
N ASN A 49 13.43 0.93 32.46
CA ASN A 49 14.28 1.78 33.32
C ASN A 49 13.58 2.05 34.66
N GLU A 50 12.30 2.41 34.63
CA GLU A 50 11.47 2.61 35.82
C GLU A 50 11.31 1.31 36.63
N ARG A 51 11.04 0.18 35.97
CA ARG A 51 11.03 -1.15 36.60
C ARG A 51 12.34 -1.46 37.33
N SER A 52 13.47 -1.16 36.69
CA SER A 52 14.81 -1.36 37.26
C SER A 52 15.06 -0.46 38.47
N ARG A 53 14.57 0.79 38.45
CA ARG A 53 14.65 1.72 39.59
C ARG A 53 13.78 1.28 40.76
N LEU A 54 12.58 0.74 40.48
CA LEU A 54 11.62 0.31 41.50
C LEU A 54 11.95 -1.05 42.13
N ALA A 55 12.80 -1.86 41.49
CA ALA A 55 13.18 -3.21 41.94
C ALA A 55 13.92 -3.27 43.30
N VAL A 56 14.31 -2.13 43.86
CA VAL A 56 14.87 -2.04 45.23
C VAL A 56 13.80 -2.17 46.33
N ASN A 57 12.52 -1.99 45.99
CA ASN A 57 11.40 -2.10 46.92
C ASN A 57 10.97 -3.56 47.09
N GLN A 58 10.44 -3.91 48.27
CA GLN A 58 10.02 -5.27 48.60
C GLN A 58 8.57 -5.32 49.07
N GLY A 59 7.91 -6.46 48.82
CA GLY A 59 6.56 -6.76 49.28
C GLY A 59 5.50 -6.64 48.19
N ARG A 60 4.32 -7.24 48.45
CA ARG A 60 3.30 -7.54 47.42
C ARG A 60 2.91 -6.38 46.52
N THR A 61 2.86 -5.15 47.03
CA THR A 61 2.53 -3.96 46.22
C THR A 61 3.66 -3.56 45.27
N ALA A 62 4.92 -3.75 45.67
CA ALA A 62 6.06 -3.57 44.79
C ALA A 62 6.09 -4.67 43.72
N ASP A 63 5.82 -5.92 44.09
CA ASP A 63 5.80 -7.06 43.17
C ASP A 63 4.71 -6.88 42.07
N ASP A 64 3.48 -6.54 42.45
CA ASP A 64 2.39 -6.23 41.50
C ASP A 64 2.73 -5.04 40.58
N LEU A 65 3.39 -4.00 41.12
CA LEU A 65 3.82 -2.87 40.31
C LEU A 65 4.89 -3.28 39.29
N LEU A 66 5.92 -4.03 39.71
CA LEU A 66 6.97 -4.52 38.82
C LEU A 66 6.43 -5.43 37.72
N GLU A 67 5.43 -6.27 38.04
CA GLU A 67 4.73 -7.10 37.05
C GLU A 67 3.96 -6.23 36.04
N ARG A 68 3.23 -5.20 36.48
CA ARG A 68 2.54 -4.27 35.57
C ARG A 68 3.50 -3.56 34.62
N TYR A 69 4.64 -3.08 35.12
CA TYR A 69 5.69 -2.49 34.28
C TYR A 69 6.24 -3.50 33.27
N TRP A 70 6.49 -4.75 33.67
CA TRP A 70 6.99 -5.78 32.75
C TRP A 70 5.95 -6.14 31.67
N ARG A 71 4.68 -6.32 32.03
CA ARG A 71 3.59 -6.53 31.06
C ARG A 71 3.45 -5.36 30.09
N GLY A 72 3.64 -4.12 30.56
CA GLY A 72 3.68 -2.92 29.73
C GLY A 72 4.87 -2.89 28.76
N GLU A 73 6.07 -3.22 29.24
CA GLU A 73 7.30 -3.35 28.45
C GLU A 73 7.12 -4.37 27.31
N GLN A 74 6.59 -5.56 27.60
CA GLN A 74 6.32 -6.58 26.58
C GLN A 74 5.28 -6.10 25.56
N ARG A 75 4.17 -5.50 26.00
CA ARG A 75 3.13 -4.98 25.10
C ARG A 75 3.68 -3.94 24.14
N LEU A 76 4.47 -2.98 24.63
CA LEU A 76 5.06 -1.93 23.79
C LEU A 76 6.11 -2.48 22.83
N ALA A 77 6.88 -3.50 23.23
CA ALA A 77 7.80 -4.21 22.34
C ALA A 77 7.05 -4.93 21.19
N THR A 78 5.92 -5.60 21.48
CA THR A 78 5.06 -6.20 20.44
C THR A 78 4.51 -5.13 19.48
N ILE A 79 4.03 -3.99 19.99
CA ILE A 79 3.50 -2.91 19.13
C ILE A 79 4.61 -2.30 18.27
N ALA A 80 5.82 -2.12 18.83
CA ALA A 80 6.97 -1.66 18.06
C ALA A 80 7.28 -2.62 16.89
N HIS A 81 7.34 -3.92 17.15
CA HIS A 81 7.54 -4.94 16.12
C HIS A 81 6.45 -4.91 15.04
N GLN A 82 5.18 -4.81 15.42
CA GLN A 82 4.07 -4.67 14.47
C GLN A 82 4.17 -3.40 13.60
N CYS A 83 4.69 -2.30 14.14
CA CYS A 83 4.99 -1.11 13.36
C CYS A 83 6.19 -1.30 12.41
N GLU A 84 7.19 -2.09 12.79
CA GLU A 84 8.32 -2.44 11.90
C GLU A 84 7.83 -3.25 10.70
N ILE A 85 7.06 -4.32 10.93
CA ILE A 85 6.45 -5.12 9.86
C ILE A 85 5.60 -4.25 8.91
N LYS A 86 4.79 -3.33 9.44
CA LYS A 86 4.01 -2.38 8.63
C LYS A 86 4.89 -1.42 7.81
N SER A 87 6.03 -0.99 8.35
CA SER A 87 7.01 -0.19 7.61
C SER A 87 7.59 -1.01 6.45
N ASP A 88 8.09 -2.21 6.74
CA ASP A 88 8.83 -3.02 5.78
C ASP A 88 7.92 -3.55 4.66
N GLN A 89 6.68 -3.92 4.97
CA GLN A 89 5.70 -4.30 3.93
C GLN A 89 5.20 -3.08 3.14
N SER A 90 5.18 -1.87 3.72
CA SER A 90 4.92 -0.64 2.95
C SER A 90 6.05 -0.34 1.95
N GLU A 91 7.30 -0.58 2.35
CA GLU A 91 8.49 -0.43 1.48
C GLU A 91 8.44 -1.44 0.33
N GLN A 92 8.14 -2.71 0.63
CA GLN A 92 7.94 -3.78 -0.37
C GLN A 92 6.83 -3.45 -1.39
N VAL A 93 5.73 -2.84 -0.96
CA VAL A 93 4.65 -2.38 -1.86
C VAL A 93 5.11 -1.22 -2.75
N ALA A 94 5.86 -0.25 -2.20
CA ALA A 94 6.40 0.86 -2.97
C ALA A 94 7.38 0.37 -4.05
N ASP A 95 8.29 -0.53 -3.70
CA ASP A 95 9.26 -1.13 -4.63
C ASP A 95 8.57 -1.97 -5.72
N THR A 96 7.50 -2.69 -5.36
CA THR A 96 6.69 -3.45 -6.32
C THR A 96 5.99 -2.55 -7.33
N VAL A 97 5.48 -1.39 -6.90
CA VAL A 97 4.87 -0.40 -7.80
C VAL A 97 5.93 0.27 -8.69
N ASN A 98 7.11 0.61 -8.17
CA ASN A 98 8.22 1.12 -8.98
C ASN A 98 8.64 0.11 -10.05
N TYR A 99 8.86 -1.15 -9.66
CA TYR A 99 9.20 -2.23 -10.58
C TYR A 99 8.12 -2.43 -11.65
N LEU A 100 6.83 -2.40 -11.30
CA LEU A 100 5.74 -2.45 -12.28
C LEU A 100 5.84 -1.29 -13.30
N ARG A 101 6.10 -0.06 -12.85
CA ARG A 101 6.26 1.11 -13.73
C ARG A 101 7.46 0.98 -14.66
N ASP A 102 8.59 0.47 -14.19
CA ASP A 102 9.77 0.21 -15.02
C ASP A 102 9.47 -0.84 -16.10
N ARG A 103 8.87 -1.97 -15.71
CA ARG A 103 8.50 -3.04 -16.65
C ARG A 103 7.45 -2.61 -17.69
N LEU A 104 6.45 -1.82 -17.29
CA LEU A 104 5.49 -1.23 -18.24
C LEU A 104 6.16 -0.17 -19.14
N THR A 105 7.18 0.54 -18.65
CA THR A 105 7.98 1.46 -19.46
C THR A 105 8.76 0.70 -20.54
N GLU A 106 9.41 -0.42 -20.21
CA GLU A 106 10.10 -1.28 -21.17
C GLU A 106 9.14 -1.82 -22.25
N ILE A 107 7.96 -2.32 -21.85
CA ILE A 107 6.92 -2.80 -22.77
C ILE A 107 6.48 -1.68 -23.71
N ALA A 108 6.19 -0.49 -23.16
CA ALA A 108 5.79 0.67 -23.95
C ALA A 108 6.88 1.12 -24.93
N GLN A 109 8.15 1.17 -24.50
CA GLN A 109 9.27 1.54 -25.37
C GLN A 109 9.43 0.55 -26.54
N SER A 110 9.41 -0.76 -26.25
CA SER A 110 9.50 -1.81 -27.27
C SER A 110 8.33 -1.74 -28.26
N GLY A 111 7.09 -1.66 -27.77
CA GLY A 111 5.90 -1.56 -28.63
C GLY A 111 5.87 -0.28 -29.48
N ASN A 112 6.29 0.87 -28.93
CA ASN A 112 6.44 2.11 -29.71
C ASN A 112 7.48 1.96 -30.83
N GLN A 113 8.63 1.32 -30.56
CA GLN A 113 9.66 1.09 -31.58
C GLN A 113 9.14 0.17 -32.69
N GLN A 114 8.49 -0.94 -32.35
CA GLN A 114 7.92 -1.88 -33.32
C GLN A 114 6.83 -1.23 -34.19
N ILE A 115 5.90 -0.48 -33.59
CA ILE A 115 4.88 0.24 -34.35
C ILE A 115 5.50 1.27 -35.31
N ASN A 116 6.52 2.02 -34.87
CA ASN A 116 7.21 2.98 -35.72
C ASN A 116 7.91 2.30 -36.92
N GLN A 117 8.50 1.11 -36.73
CA GLN A 117 9.08 0.31 -37.81
C GLN A 117 8.02 -0.18 -38.80
N ILE A 118 6.89 -0.70 -38.32
CA ILE A 118 5.75 -1.13 -39.15
C ILE A 118 5.22 0.03 -40.00
N LEU A 119 5.04 1.21 -39.38
CA LEU A 119 4.53 2.39 -40.07
C LEU A 119 5.52 2.94 -41.11
N ALA A 120 6.83 2.85 -40.86
CA ALA A 120 7.88 3.23 -41.81
C ALA A 120 8.06 2.24 -42.98
N GLY A 121 7.60 1.00 -42.86
CA GLY A 121 7.70 -0.03 -43.90
C GLY A 121 6.96 0.33 -45.20
N LYS A 122 7.24 -0.39 -46.30
CA LYS A 122 6.62 -0.14 -47.63
C LYS A 122 5.37 -0.98 -47.92
N GLY A 123 4.89 -1.77 -46.95
CA GLY A 123 3.71 -2.63 -47.11
C GLY A 123 2.38 -1.86 -47.24
N PRO A 124 1.32 -2.51 -47.74
CA PRO A 124 -0.01 -1.91 -47.87
C PRO A 124 -0.59 -1.53 -46.50
N ILE A 125 -1.46 -0.52 -46.49
CA ILE A 125 -2.01 0.07 -45.25
C ILE A 125 -2.74 -0.98 -44.40
N GLU A 126 -3.49 -1.89 -45.02
CA GLU A 126 -4.23 -2.94 -44.31
C GLU A 126 -3.29 -3.89 -43.53
N ALA A 127 -2.20 -4.32 -44.17
CA ALA A 127 -1.19 -5.15 -43.50
C ALA A 127 -0.49 -4.41 -42.35
N LYS A 128 -0.25 -3.10 -42.50
CA LYS A 128 0.29 -2.27 -41.41
C LYS A 128 -0.68 -2.18 -40.23
N VAL A 129 -1.98 -1.96 -40.48
CA VAL A 129 -2.99 -1.89 -39.42
C VAL A 129 -3.09 -3.22 -38.67
N ALA A 130 -3.11 -4.35 -39.39
CA ALA A 130 -3.10 -5.67 -38.78
C ALA A 130 -1.86 -5.90 -37.89
N ALA A 131 -0.66 -5.55 -38.38
CA ALA A 131 0.57 -5.69 -37.61
C ALA A 131 0.64 -4.75 -36.39
N VAL A 132 0.13 -3.51 -36.49
CA VAL A 132 0.04 -2.60 -35.33
C VAL A 132 -0.92 -3.15 -34.27
N ASN A 133 -2.06 -3.71 -34.67
CA ASN A 133 -3.00 -4.34 -33.73
C ASN A 133 -2.34 -5.53 -33.01
N ALA A 134 -1.58 -6.37 -33.71
CA ALA A 134 -0.85 -7.48 -33.09
C ALA A 134 0.17 -7.00 -32.03
N VAL A 135 0.88 -5.89 -32.27
CA VAL A 135 1.80 -5.30 -31.27
C VAL A 135 1.03 -4.75 -30.06
N ILE A 136 -0.16 -4.17 -30.26
CA ILE A 136 -1.03 -3.71 -29.16
C ILE A 136 -1.51 -4.90 -28.33
N GLU A 137 -2.02 -5.95 -28.96
CA GLU A 137 -2.50 -7.17 -28.29
C GLU A 137 -1.37 -7.85 -27.50
N GLN A 138 -0.17 -7.97 -28.08
CA GLN A 138 1.00 -8.52 -27.40
C GLN A 138 1.44 -7.65 -26.21
N SER A 139 1.49 -6.33 -26.38
CA SER A 139 1.90 -5.41 -25.32
C SER A 139 0.91 -5.41 -24.15
N ASN A 140 -0.39 -5.42 -24.45
CA ASN A 140 -1.46 -5.56 -23.48
C ASN A 140 -1.35 -6.89 -22.70
N ALA A 141 -1.08 -8.01 -23.37
CA ALA A 141 -0.92 -9.31 -22.71
C ALA A 141 0.34 -9.37 -21.81
N MET A 142 1.43 -8.72 -22.22
CA MET A 142 2.63 -8.57 -21.37
C MET A 142 2.36 -7.66 -20.16
N ALA A 143 1.63 -6.56 -20.36
CA ALA A 143 1.24 -5.63 -19.30
C ALA A 143 0.34 -6.31 -18.26
N ASP A 144 -0.62 -7.13 -18.71
CA ASP A 144 -1.48 -7.93 -17.85
C ASP A 144 -0.69 -8.93 -16.99
N HIS A 145 0.21 -9.71 -17.59
CA HIS A 145 1.05 -10.65 -16.84
C HIS A 145 1.88 -9.94 -15.75
N VAL A 146 2.52 -8.81 -16.08
CA VAL A 146 3.33 -8.06 -15.10
C VAL A 146 2.43 -7.40 -14.03
N GLY A 147 1.27 -6.88 -14.42
CA GLY A 147 0.27 -6.33 -13.50
C GLY A 147 -0.26 -7.35 -12.50
N ALA A 148 -0.61 -8.56 -12.96
CA ALA A 148 -1.04 -9.67 -12.11
C ALA A 148 0.07 -10.11 -11.14
N THR A 149 1.32 -10.16 -11.61
CA THR A 149 2.48 -10.46 -10.76
C THR A 149 2.66 -9.42 -9.66
N ALA A 150 2.58 -8.13 -10.01
CA ALA A 150 2.67 -7.03 -9.04
C ALA A 150 1.50 -7.05 -8.04
N MET A 151 0.28 -7.36 -8.49
CA MET A 151 -0.89 -7.49 -7.61
C MET A 151 -0.70 -8.62 -6.59
N SER A 152 -0.20 -9.79 -7.01
CA SER A 152 0.11 -10.90 -6.08
C SER A 152 1.09 -10.46 -4.99
N ASN A 153 2.19 -9.81 -5.36
CA ASN A 153 3.19 -9.32 -4.42
C ASN A 153 2.62 -8.29 -3.42
N ILE A 154 1.66 -7.46 -3.85
CA ILE A 154 0.97 -6.48 -2.98
C ILE A 154 0.02 -7.19 -2.01
N ILE A 155 -0.71 -8.22 -2.46
CA ILE A 155 -1.56 -9.06 -1.60
C ILE A 155 -0.70 -9.79 -0.55
N ASP A 156 0.41 -10.40 -0.96
CA ASP A 156 1.33 -11.12 -0.08
C ASP A 156 1.95 -10.20 0.99
N ALA A 157 2.37 -8.99 0.61
CA ALA A 157 2.85 -7.98 1.54
C ALA A 157 1.75 -7.54 2.52
N THR A 158 0.50 -7.46 2.06
CA THR A 158 -0.65 -7.14 2.93
C THR A 158 -0.95 -8.29 3.90
N GLN A 159 -0.88 -9.55 3.45
CA GLN A 159 -1.09 -10.73 4.30
C GLN A 159 -0.07 -10.80 5.44
N ARG A 160 1.21 -10.54 5.15
CA ARG A 160 2.26 -10.49 6.19
C ARG A 160 2.00 -9.44 7.27
N VAL A 161 1.35 -8.32 6.94
CA VAL A 161 0.90 -7.36 7.97
C VAL A 161 -0.21 -7.96 8.82
N PHE A 162 -1.13 -8.72 8.23
CA PHE A 162 -2.27 -9.31 8.96
C PHE A 162 -1.82 -10.44 9.88
N ASP A 163 -0.97 -11.33 9.40
CA ASP A 163 -0.41 -12.46 10.17
C ASP A 163 0.19 -12.02 11.51
N GLU A 164 0.88 -10.88 11.53
CA GLU A 164 1.53 -10.31 12.72
C GLU A 164 0.61 -9.42 13.58
N THR A 165 -0.65 -9.17 13.17
CA THR A 165 -1.49 -8.12 13.79
C THR A 165 -2.92 -8.53 14.17
N ILE A 166 -3.85 -8.55 13.22
CA ILE A 166 -5.28 -8.87 13.43
C ILE A 166 -5.66 -10.27 12.92
N GLY A 167 -4.76 -10.93 12.20
CA GLY A 167 -5.07 -12.12 11.41
C GLY A 167 -6.08 -11.85 10.29
N GLY A 168 -6.62 -12.93 9.74
CA GLY A 168 -7.58 -12.89 8.63
C GLY A 168 -6.92 -12.98 7.26
N ASP A 169 -7.73 -12.80 6.21
CA ASP A 169 -7.35 -12.94 4.81
C ASP A 169 -7.29 -11.57 4.12
N ALA A 170 -6.10 -11.21 3.64
CA ALA A 170 -5.86 -9.97 2.92
C ALA A 170 -6.69 -9.87 1.64
N HIS A 171 -6.92 -10.99 0.94
CA HIS A 171 -7.67 -10.98 -0.32
C HIS A 171 -9.14 -10.58 -0.10
N THR A 172 -9.78 -11.12 0.93
CA THR A 172 -11.15 -10.77 1.33
C THR A 172 -11.21 -9.33 1.83
N TRP A 173 -10.30 -8.93 2.72
CA TRP A 173 -10.26 -7.56 3.25
C TRP A 173 -10.09 -6.52 2.14
N LEU A 174 -9.22 -6.77 1.15
CA LEU A 174 -9.02 -5.88 0.01
C LEU A 174 -10.32 -5.73 -0.80
N ARG A 175 -11.01 -6.83 -1.14
CA ARG A 175 -12.32 -6.77 -1.83
C ARG A 175 -13.34 -5.94 -1.03
N ASP A 176 -13.47 -6.19 0.27
CA ASP A 176 -14.41 -5.49 1.16
C ASP A 176 -14.11 -3.98 1.25
N HIS A 177 -12.86 -3.58 1.04
CA HIS A 177 -12.43 -2.18 1.02
C HIS A 177 -12.47 -1.54 -0.39
N GLY A 178 -13.11 -2.21 -1.36
CA GLY A 178 -13.36 -1.69 -2.70
C GLY A 178 -12.20 -1.85 -3.69
N VAL A 179 -11.25 -2.73 -3.39
CA VAL A 179 -10.15 -3.08 -4.30
C VAL A 179 -10.66 -4.05 -5.36
N SER A 180 -10.70 -3.60 -6.62
CA SER A 180 -10.86 -4.52 -7.74
C SER A 180 -9.57 -5.32 -7.91
N LEU A 181 -9.72 -6.64 -8.00
CA LEU A 181 -8.62 -7.59 -8.22
C LEU A 181 -8.75 -8.29 -9.58
N ASP A 182 -9.69 -7.84 -10.41
CA ASP A 182 -9.90 -8.29 -11.78
C ASP A 182 -8.95 -7.57 -12.75
N THR A 183 -8.52 -8.27 -13.80
CA THR A 183 -7.72 -7.70 -14.89
C THR A 183 -8.44 -6.52 -15.58
N PRO A 184 -7.76 -5.37 -15.77
CA PRO A 184 -8.29 -4.26 -16.57
C PRO A 184 -8.65 -4.70 -18.00
N PRO A 185 -9.76 -4.19 -18.58
CA PRO A 185 -10.13 -4.52 -19.96
C PRO A 185 -9.04 -4.02 -20.92
N PRO A 186 -8.55 -4.84 -21.86
CA PRO A 186 -7.43 -4.48 -22.71
C PRO A 186 -7.79 -3.32 -23.66
N SER A 187 -6.85 -2.41 -23.85
CA SER A 187 -6.97 -1.26 -24.74
C SER A 187 -7.22 -1.70 -26.19
N ARG A 188 -8.46 -1.54 -26.66
CA ARG A 188 -8.84 -1.80 -28.07
C ARG A 188 -8.52 -0.59 -28.93
N ALA A 189 -7.90 -0.81 -30.08
CA ALA A 189 -7.76 0.22 -31.10
C ALA A 189 -9.15 0.69 -31.61
N PRO A 190 -9.31 1.96 -32.02
CA PRO A 190 -10.60 2.47 -32.50
C PRO A 190 -10.99 1.82 -33.83
N HIS A 191 -11.79 0.75 -33.76
CA HIS A 191 -12.56 0.28 -34.91
C HIS A 191 -13.53 1.39 -35.35
N ARG A 192 -13.65 1.58 -36.66
CA ARG A 192 -14.33 2.72 -37.28
C ARG A 192 -15.86 2.68 -37.12
N ARG A 193 -16.41 2.93 -35.93
CA ARG A 193 -17.79 3.43 -35.76
C ARG A 193 -17.93 4.43 -34.61
N ARG A 194 -18.75 5.44 -34.95
CA ARG A 194 -19.34 6.61 -34.26
C ARG A 194 -19.22 6.72 -32.73
N HIS A 195 -19.14 7.98 -32.30
CA HIS A 195 -19.52 8.52 -30.99
C HIS A 195 -20.35 7.57 -30.13
N ASP A 196 -19.87 7.28 -28.92
CA ASP A 196 -20.57 7.66 -27.70
C ASP A 196 -19.57 7.85 -26.53
N PHE A 197 -19.89 8.84 -25.69
CA PHE A 197 -19.47 9.09 -24.31
C PHE A 197 -18.04 8.74 -23.81
N TYR A 198 -17.26 9.80 -23.51
CA TYR A 198 -16.17 9.74 -22.53
C TYR A 198 -16.73 9.88 -21.11
N ASP A 199 -16.95 8.77 -20.39
CA ASP A 199 -17.08 8.82 -18.93
C ASP A 199 -15.71 8.66 -18.27
N GLY A 200 -15.21 9.76 -17.73
CA GLY A 200 -13.89 9.87 -17.10
C GLY A 200 -13.87 9.47 -15.63
N GLU A 201 -14.32 8.27 -15.28
CA GLU A 201 -14.28 7.74 -13.90
C GLU A 201 -13.66 6.33 -13.80
N LEU A 202 -12.36 6.22 -14.11
CA LEU A 202 -11.52 5.12 -13.64
C LEU A 202 -10.37 5.67 -12.80
N ALA A 203 -10.74 6.24 -11.65
CA ALA A 203 -9.78 6.67 -10.65
C ALA A 203 -9.12 5.44 -10.00
N CYS A 204 -7.80 5.33 -10.10
CA CYS A 204 -6.99 4.39 -9.31
C CYS A 204 -7.33 4.54 -7.82
N ARG A 205 -8.05 3.57 -7.24
CA ARG A 205 -8.55 3.59 -5.85
C ARG A 205 -8.01 2.43 -5.00
N ILE A 206 -6.72 2.14 -5.13
CA ILE A 206 -5.98 1.10 -4.40
C ILE A 206 -4.57 1.68 -4.14
N PRO A 207 -3.93 1.58 -2.95
CA PRO A 207 -4.31 0.93 -1.68
C PRO A 207 -4.33 1.90 -0.46
N ILE A 208 -4.40 3.22 -0.67
CA ILE A 208 -4.09 4.27 0.34
C ILE A 208 -4.85 4.12 1.67
N ARG A 209 -6.11 3.63 1.64
CA ARG A 209 -6.92 3.43 2.85
C ARG A 209 -6.38 2.34 3.79
N CYS A 210 -5.56 1.41 3.32
CA CYS A 210 -5.05 0.32 4.16
C CYS A 210 -4.15 0.84 5.29
N CYS A 211 -3.23 1.77 5.01
CA CYS A 211 -2.35 2.32 6.03
C CYS A 211 -3.09 3.23 7.03
N SER A 212 -4.00 4.10 6.58
CA SER A 212 -4.71 5.02 7.48
C SER A 212 -5.76 4.33 8.35
N VAL A 213 -6.52 3.38 7.79
CA VAL A 213 -7.51 2.59 8.55
C VAL A 213 -6.82 1.66 9.53
N CYS A 214 -5.69 1.03 9.16
CA CYS A 214 -4.88 0.31 10.14
C CYS A 214 -4.40 1.25 11.26
N ALA A 215 -3.80 2.40 10.95
CA ALA A 215 -3.33 3.34 11.97
C ALA A 215 -4.42 3.74 12.98
N GLN A 216 -5.67 3.88 12.54
CA GLN A 216 -6.79 4.24 13.42
C GLN A 216 -7.37 3.04 14.18
N SER A 217 -7.61 1.89 13.53
CA SER A 217 -8.14 0.70 14.22
C SER A 217 -7.16 0.08 15.22
N PHE A 218 -5.84 0.22 15.04
CA PHE A 218 -4.86 -0.32 15.99
C PHE A 218 -4.75 0.48 17.30
N ASP A 219 -5.03 1.79 17.29
CA ASP A 219 -5.12 2.58 18.53
C ASP A 219 -6.45 2.31 19.26
N ASP A 220 -7.57 2.20 18.53
CA ASP A 220 -8.90 2.01 19.14
C ASP A 220 -9.07 0.61 19.77
N ASN A 221 -8.61 -0.47 19.12
CA ASN A 221 -8.66 -1.83 19.70
C ASN A 221 -7.67 -2.03 20.88
N GLN A 222 -6.86 -1.02 21.21
CA GLN A 222 -5.96 -1.03 22.36
C GLN A 222 -6.52 -0.37 23.61
N ARG A 223 -7.75 0.16 23.57
CA ARG A 223 -8.54 0.45 24.77
C ARG A 223 -9.20 -0.83 25.28
N PRO A 224 -8.86 -1.32 26.49
CA PRO A 224 -9.67 -2.35 27.12
C PRO A 224 -11.07 -1.78 27.41
N ALA A 225 -12.09 -2.62 27.29
CA ALA A 225 -13.44 -2.26 27.74
C ALA A 225 -13.41 -1.93 29.24
N ASP A 226 -13.98 -0.78 29.61
CA ASP A 226 -14.05 -0.34 31.00
C ASP A 226 -14.75 -1.38 31.88
N SER A 227 -14.03 -1.90 32.87
CA SER A 227 -14.65 -2.42 34.09
C SER A 227 -13.77 -2.16 35.31
N SER A 228 -14.38 -1.54 36.33
CA SER A 228 -13.81 -1.28 37.68
C SER A 228 -12.58 -0.34 37.79
N ASN A 229 -12.81 0.93 37.49
CA ASN A 229 -12.67 2.04 38.44
C ASN A 229 -11.56 1.92 39.54
N THR A 230 -10.40 2.54 39.31
CA THR A 230 -9.65 3.23 40.38
C THR A 230 -8.87 4.42 39.81
N ASN A 231 -9.05 5.60 40.40
CA ASN A 231 -8.43 6.85 39.96
C ASN A 231 -6.89 6.83 40.12
N ILE A 232 -6.14 7.00 39.04
CA ILE A 232 -4.91 7.82 39.04
C ILE A 232 -4.94 8.72 37.80
N THR A 233 -5.17 10.02 38.03
CA THR A 233 -5.10 11.05 36.99
C THR A 233 -3.66 11.56 36.89
N ILE A 234 -3.04 11.44 35.71
CA ILE A 234 -1.91 12.27 35.31
C ILE A 234 -2.27 12.95 33.98
N ARG A 235 -2.41 14.28 34.00
CA ARG A 235 -2.63 15.15 32.83
C ARG A 235 -1.41 16.06 32.63
N HIS A 236 -1.31 16.64 31.41
CA HIS A 236 -0.26 17.55 30.89
C HIS A 236 1.03 16.83 30.44
N CYS A 237 1.68 17.10 29.29
CA CYS A 237 1.49 18.07 28.18
C CYS A 237 2.19 17.51 26.90
N SER A 238 2.03 17.96 25.64
CA SER A 238 0.96 18.71 24.92
C SER A 238 1.31 18.82 23.41
N HIS A 239 0.32 19.12 22.56
CA HIS A 239 0.39 19.23 21.06
C HIS A 239 0.48 17.89 20.30
N GLY A 240 -0.27 17.64 19.20
CA GLY A 240 -1.38 18.42 18.65
C GLY A 240 -1.68 18.12 17.16
N ALA A 241 -2.73 17.34 16.87
CA ALA A 241 -3.44 17.33 15.58
C ALA A 241 -4.76 16.54 15.71
N LYS A 242 -5.90 17.23 15.81
CA LYS A 242 -7.22 16.62 15.58
C LYS A 242 -7.60 16.84 14.11
N PHE A 243 -7.74 15.78 13.33
CA PHE A 243 -8.48 15.84 12.08
C PHE A 243 -9.88 15.25 12.30
N ILE A 244 -10.87 16.15 12.32
CA ILE A 244 -12.28 15.80 12.30
C ILE A 244 -12.68 15.69 10.83
N PHE A 245 -13.01 14.48 10.37
CA PHE A 245 -13.77 14.32 9.14
C PHE A 245 -15.26 14.31 9.49
N ASN A 246 -15.95 15.38 9.11
CA ASN A 246 -17.40 15.41 9.11
C ASN A 246 -17.91 14.74 7.82
N LYS A 247 -19.18 14.33 7.83
CA LYS A 247 -19.83 13.47 6.81
C LYS A 247 -19.66 13.96 5.37
#